data_AF-A0A0J7IF64-F1
#
_entry.id   AF-A0A0J7IF64-F1
#
_cell.length_a   1.000
_cell.length_b   1.000
_cell.length_c   1.000
_cell.angle_alpha   90.00
_cell.angle_beta   90.00
_cell.angle_gamma   90.00
#
_symmetry.space_group_name_H-M   'P 1'
#
loop_
_entity.id
_entity.type
_entity.pdbx_description
1 polymer ?
#
loop_
_entity_poly.entity_id
_entity_poly.type
_entity_poly.pdbx_seq_one_letter_code
_entity_poly.pdbx_strand_id
1 'polypeptide(L)'
;MRNYKVIISFAAGILVMLILFFGLKSCLNLGGKTEKSDYYILTNQISKMNKMVVLEQNISSMQKTKMGYEMFGKEVSNNSIITYTKTNAQVSYDLNKMKIEVDSIKKKLVITELPDADIRITPSVEIQSLDDSFFNRISEKDIKNVTQKAKESAINSVNQNQLRTEGRKQLMENLNNIFVLAKALNYTIEDETGKLGVLGL
;
A
#
# COMPACT_ATOMS: atom_id res chain seq x y z
N MET A 1 -34.75 54.20 -49.63
CA MET A 1 -33.65 53.20 -49.70
C MET A 1 -32.42 53.59 -48.84
N ARG A 2 -32.58 54.18 -47.64
CA ARG A 2 -31.44 54.69 -46.82
C ARG A 2 -31.05 53.79 -45.65
N ASN A 3 -31.92 52.87 -45.23
CA ASN A 3 -31.71 52.03 -44.04
C ASN A 3 -30.83 50.78 -44.32
N TYR A 4 -30.72 50.33 -45.58
CA TYR A 4 -29.96 49.13 -45.91
C TYR A 4 -28.43 49.31 -45.70
N LYS A 5 -27.91 50.52 -45.94
CA LYS A 5 -26.49 50.81 -45.71
C LYS A 5 -26.11 50.73 -44.22
N VAL A 6 -26.98 51.21 -43.34
CA VAL A 6 -26.75 51.14 -41.88
C VAL A 6 -26.78 49.70 -41.38
N ILE A 7 -27.72 48.89 -41.90
CA ILE A 7 -27.84 47.47 -41.56
C ILE A 7 -26.60 46.69 -42.05
N ILE A 8 -26.09 46.99 -43.25
CA ILE A 8 -24.87 46.36 -43.79
C ILE A 8 -23.65 46.71 -42.94
N SER A 9 -23.48 47.98 -42.54
CA SER A 9 -22.36 48.40 -41.68
C SER A 9 -22.40 47.71 -40.32
N PHE A 10 -23.59 47.53 -39.75
CA PHE A 10 -23.77 46.85 -38.47
C PHE A 10 -23.48 45.34 -38.57
N ALA A 11 -23.96 44.69 -39.64
CA ALA A 11 -23.67 43.29 -39.91
C ALA A 11 -22.17 43.04 -40.15
N ALA A 12 -21.48 43.95 -40.86
CA ALA A 12 -20.03 43.86 -41.07
C ALA A 12 -19.26 43.98 -39.74
N GLY A 13 -19.68 44.87 -38.83
CA GLY A 13 -19.07 44.99 -37.50
C GLY A 13 -19.21 43.71 -36.66
N ILE A 14 -20.39 43.08 -36.67
CA ILE A 14 -20.61 41.79 -35.99
C ILE A 14 -19.72 40.69 -36.57
N LEU A 15 -19.58 40.64 -37.90
CA LEU A 15 -18.75 39.65 -38.58
C LEU A 15 -17.27 39.79 -38.21
N VAL A 16 -16.76 41.02 -38.20
CA VAL A 16 -15.37 41.31 -37.78
C VAL A 16 -15.15 40.92 -36.32
N MET A 17 -16.13 41.17 -35.45
CA MET A 17 -16.00 40.83 -34.04
C MET A 17 -16.08 39.31 -33.78
N LEU A 18 -16.86 38.58 -34.57
CA LEU A 18 -16.86 37.11 -34.57
C LEU A 18 -15.51 36.55 -35.05
N ILE A 19 -14.95 37.09 -36.12
CA ILE A 19 -13.65 36.66 -36.65
C ILE A 19 -12.54 36.93 -35.63
N LEU A 20 -12.54 38.11 -35.00
CA LEU A 20 -11.61 38.45 -33.93
C LEU A 20 -11.79 37.52 -32.72
N PHE A 21 -13.02 37.25 -32.29
CA PHE A 21 -13.30 36.37 -31.17
C PHE A 21 -12.82 34.93 -31.42
N PHE A 22 -13.11 34.37 -32.60
CA PHE A 22 -12.63 33.03 -32.97
C PHE A 22 -11.12 32.99 -33.22
N GLY A 23 -10.54 34.03 -33.82
CA GLY A 23 -9.10 34.17 -34.00
C GLY A 23 -8.35 34.26 -32.67
N LEU A 24 -8.85 35.06 -31.73
CA LEU A 24 -8.30 35.12 -30.37
C LEU A 24 -8.46 33.80 -29.64
N LYS A 25 -9.64 33.17 -29.71
CA LYS A 25 -9.89 31.86 -29.09
C LYS A 25 -8.97 30.77 -29.65
N SER A 26 -8.70 30.79 -30.95
CA SER A 26 -7.79 29.85 -31.59
C SER A 26 -6.32 30.13 -31.23
N CYS A 27 -5.93 31.40 -31.08
CA CYS A 27 -4.60 31.79 -30.64
C CYS A 27 -4.37 31.54 -29.13
N LEU A 28 -5.43 31.63 -28.32
CA LEU A 28 -5.41 31.33 -26.88
C LEU A 28 -5.49 29.83 -26.59
N ASN A 29 -6.03 29.04 -27.51
CA ASN A 29 -5.94 27.57 -27.50
C ASN A 29 -4.52 27.13 -27.87
N LEU A 30 -3.55 27.41 -26.99
CA LEU A 30 -2.23 26.79 -27.02
C LEU A 30 -2.38 25.30 -26.66
N GLY A 31 -2.64 24.47 -27.68
CA GLY A 31 -2.78 23.02 -27.60
C GLY A 31 -1.51 22.23 -27.25
N GLY A 32 -0.57 22.81 -26.49
CA GLY A 32 0.69 22.17 -26.09
C GLY A 32 1.03 22.28 -24.60
N LYS A 33 0.15 22.87 -23.77
CA LYS A 33 0.40 23.03 -22.32
C LYS A 33 -0.06 21.84 -21.48
N THR A 34 -0.99 21.03 -21.98
CA THR A 34 -1.61 19.92 -21.25
C THR A 34 -0.65 18.74 -21.07
N GLU A 35 0.15 18.38 -22.07
CA GLU A 35 1.03 17.18 -22.00
C GLU A 35 2.12 17.26 -20.94
N LYS A 36 2.77 18.43 -20.79
CA LYS A 36 3.72 18.65 -19.70
C LYS A 36 3.00 18.65 -18.37
N SER A 37 1.84 19.29 -18.29
CA SER A 37 1.05 19.37 -17.06
C SER A 37 0.66 17.99 -16.54
N ASP A 38 0.12 17.12 -17.40
CA ASP A 38 -0.34 15.77 -17.03
C ASP A 38 0.82 14.90 -16.52
N TYR A 39 1.96 14.93 -17.21
CA TYR A 39 3.17 14.22 -16.78
C TYR A 39 3.61 14.66 -15.38
N TYR A 40 3.69 15.98 -15.13
CA TYR A 40 4.09 16.51 -13.83
C TYR A 40 3.08 16.15 -12.74
N ILE A 41 1.78 16.19 -13.04
CA ILE A 41 0.73 15.84 -12.08
C ILE A 41 0.86 14.37 -11.66
N LEU A 42 0.90 13.45 -12.63
CA LEU A 42 1.00 12.01 -12.38
C LEU A 42 2.30 11.66 -11.65
N THR A 43 3.44 12.13 -12.17
CA THR A 43 4.76 11.85 -11.60
C THR A 43 4.88 12.39 -10.17
N ASN A 44 4.35 13.59 -9.90
CA ASN A 44 4.37 14.18 -8.56
C ASN A 44 3.46 13.44 -7.56
N GLN A 45 2.31 12.93 -8.02
CA GLN A 45 1.44 12.14 -7.17
C GLN A 45 2.08 10.80 -6.80
N ILE A 46 2.77 10.17 -7.76
CA ILE A 46 3.49 8.90 -7.57
C ILE A 46 4.71 9.11 -6.66
N SER A 47 5.53 10.14 -6.91
CA SER A 47 6.80 10.35 -6.19
C SER A 47 6.62 10.70 -4.71
N LYS A 48 5.45 11.20 -4.31
CA LYS A 48 5.11 11.43 -2.91
C LYS A 48 4.90 10.14 -2.11
N MET A 49 4.78 9.00 -2.79
CA MET A 49 4.58 7.71 -2.15
C MET A 49 5.93 7.06 -1.83
N ASN A 50 6.29 7.05 -0.55
CA ASN A 50 7.59 6.53 -0.10
C ASN A 50 7.47 5.07 0.39
N LYS A 51 6.67 4.83 1.44
CA LYS A 51 6.34 3.48 1.93
C LYS A 51 4.84 3.38 2.19
N MET A 52 4.22 2.32 1.68
CA MET A 52 2.79 2.06 1.88
C MET A 52 2.62 0.85 2.78
N VAL A 53 2.01 1.05 3.94
CA VAL A 53 1.49 -0.04 4.76
C VAL A 53 0.09 -0.35 4.24
N VAL A 54 -0.10 -1.57 3.75
CA VAL A 54 -1.35 -1.96 3.09
C VAL A 54 -2.23 -2.82 4.00
N LEU A 55 -1.63 -3.60 4.89
CA LEU A 55 -2.37 -4.50 5.77
C LEU A 55 -1.70 -4.56 7.13
N GLU A 56 -2.52 -4.52 8.18
CA GLU A 56 -2.12 -4.78 9.55
C GLU A 56 -3.05 -5.80 10.18
N GLN A 57 -2.48 -6.80 10.85
CA GLN A 57 -3.21 -7.83 11.57
C GLN A 57 -2.65 -7.92 12.98
N ASN A 58 -3.53 -7.79 13.97
CA ASN A 58 -3.19 -7.99 15.38
C ASN A 58 -3.72 -9.34 15.85
N ILE A 59 -2.83 -10.16 16.40
CA ILE A 59 -3.14 -11.50 16.91
C ILE A 59 -2.75 -11.53 18.38
N SER A 60 -3.52 -12.27 19.18
CA SER A 60 -3.16 -12.54 20.56
C SER A 60 -3.27 -14.02 20.85
N SER A 61 -2.38 -14.53 21.70
CA SER A 61 -2.38 -15.93 22.10
C SER A 61 -1.94 -16.07 23.55
N MET A 62 -2.58 -16.98 24.29
CA MET A 62 -2.15 -17.39 25.62
C MET A 62 -1.57 -18.80 25.57
N GLN A 63 -0.43 -19.01 26.21
CA GLN A 63 0.27 -20.30 26.20
C GLN A 63 0.70 -20.68 27.61
N LYS A 64 0.37 -21.90 28.04
CA LYS A 64 0.89 -22.49 29.27
C LYS A 64 2.04 -23.43 28.93
N THR A 65 3.24 -23.10 29.39
CA THR A 65 4.42 -23.97 29.26
C THR A 65 4.66 -24.69 30.57
N LYS A 66 4.68 -26.02 30.55
CA LYS A 66 4.99 -26.86 31.71
C LYS A 66 6.44 -27.32 31.65
N MET A 67 7.09 -27.39 32.81
CA MET A 67 8.47 -27.80 32.99
C MET A 67 8.50 -28.82 34.14
N GLY A 68 8.53 -30.10 33.78
CA GLY A 68 8.60 -31.20 34.73
C GLY A 68 10.04 -31.59 35.03
N TYR A 69 10.31 -31.95 36.29
CA TYR A 69 11.54 -32.63 36.68
C TYR A 69 11.23 -34.10 36.94
N GLU A 70 11.84 -34.98 36.15
CA GLU A 70 11.68 -36.43 36.28
C GLU A 70 12.87 -37.04 37.03
N MET A 71 12.58 -37.93 37.98
CA MET A 71 13.56 -38.75 38.68
C MET A 71 13.09 -40.20 38.66
N PHE A 72 13.97 -41.12 38.24
CA PHE A 72 13.65 -42.55 38.11
C PHE A 72 12.38 -42.86 37.28
N GLY A 73 12.14 -42.08 36.22
CA GLY A 73 10.97 -42.25 35.34
C GLY A 73 9.63 -41.83 35.96
N LYS A 74 9.65 -41.10 37.08
CA LYS A 74 8.47 -40.48 37.70
C LYS A 74 8.64 -38.97 37.77
N GLU A 75 7.58 -38.24 37.46
CA GLU A 75 7.52 -36.77 37.61
C GLU A 75 7.51 -36.43 39.11
N VAL A 76 8.55 -35.74 39.58
CA VAL A 76 8.73 -35.40 41.00
C VAL A 76 8.34 -33.96 41.29
N SER A 77 8.38 -33.09 40.28
CA SER A 77 7.97 -31.69 40.38
C SER A 77 7.49 -31.18 39.02
N ASN A 78 6.54 -30.24 39.04
CA ASN A 78 6.06 -29.53 37.87
C ASN A 78 6.02 -28.03 38.14
N ASN A 79 6.63 -27.26 37.25
CA ASN A 79 6.52 -25.81 37.20
C ASN A 79 5.75 -25.40 35.96
N SER A 80 5.07 -24.26 36.00
CA SER A 80 4.45 -23.72 34.78
C SER A 80 4.54 -22.22 34.66
N ILE A 81 4.65 -21.76 33.41
CA ILE A 81 4.67 -20.34 33.04
C ILE A 81 3.52 -20.12 32.07
N ILE A 82 2.65 -19.16 32.37
CA ILE A 82 1.60 -18.71 31.46
C ILE A 82 2.07 -17.41 30.81
N THR A 83 2.17 -17.41 29.49
CA THR A 83 2.50 -16.24 28.70
C THR A 83 1.29 -15.75 27.91
N TYR A 84 1.20 -14.44 27.75
CA TYR A 84 0.30 -13.78 26.82
C TYR A 84 1.12 -13.06 25.76
N THR A 85 0.94 -13.43 24.49
CA THR A 85 1.69 -12.87 23.38
C THR A 85 0.77 -12.04 22.50
N LYS A 86 1.09 -10.76 22.33
CA LYS A 86 0.50 -9.87 21.32
C LYS A 86 1.40 -9.83 20.11
N THR A 87 0.88 -10.07 18.92
CA THR A 87 1.65 -10.10 17.67
C THR A 87 1.03 -9.15 16.67
N ASN A 88 1.82 -8.18 16.20
CA ASN A 88 1.44 -7.30 15.11
C ASN A 88 2.14 -7.80 13.83
N ALA A 89 1.36 -8.21 12.84
CA ALA A 89 1.85 -8.54 11.51
C ALA A 89 1.46 -7.40 10.56
N GLN A 90 2.46 -6.84 9.88
CA GLN A 90 2.29 -5.71 8.96
C GLN A 90 2.82 -6.10 7.59
N VAL A 91 2.07 -5.78 6.53
CA VAL A 91 2.51 -5.91 5.14
C VAL A 91 2.71 -4.52 4.58
N SER A 92 3.88 -4.28 4.02
CA SER A 92 4.25 -2.98 3.47
C SER A 92 5.01 -3.10 2.16
N TYR A 93 5.00 -2.04 1.38
CA TYR A 93 5.71 -1.92 0.11
C TYR A 93 6.52 -0.63 0.08
N ASP A 94 7.77 -0.73 -0.34
CA ASP A 94 8.66 0.41 -0.54
C ASP A 94 8.46 0.98 -1.95
N LEU A 95 7.61 2.00 -2.05
CA LEU A 95 7.18 2.56 -3.32
C LEU A 95 8.26 3.42 -3.99
N ASN A 96 9.35 3.76 -3.29
CA ASN A 96 10.51 4.37 -3.96
C ASN A 96 11.19 3.39 -4.94
N LYS A 97 11.01 2.08 -4.74
CA LYS A 97 11.52 1.03 -5.64
C LYS A 97 10.55 0.72 -6.79
N MET A 98 9.36 1.29 -6.77
CA MET A 98 8.41 1.17 -7.86
C MET A 98 8.87 2.05 -9.03
N LYS A 99 8.82 1.51 -10.25
CA LYS A 99 9.12 2.26 -11.48
C LYS A 99 7.87 2.36 -12.34
N ILE A 100 7.54 3.58 -12.69
CA ILE A 100 6.41 3.92 -13.56
C ILE A 100 6.92 4.86 -14.64
N GLU A 101 6.63 4.53 -15.88
CA GLU A 101 6.90 5.35 -17.05
C GLU A 101 5.60 6.01 -17.51
N VAL A 102 5.66 7.32 -17.80
CA VAL A 102 4.51 8.09 -18.29
C VAL A 102 4.84 8.57 -19.69
N ASP A 103 4.23 7.94 -20.70
CA ASP A 103 4.31 8.36 -22.09
C ASP A 103 3.18 9.35 -22.38
N SER A 104 3.50 10.65 -22.38
CA SER A 104 2.54 11.70 -22.66
C SER A 104 2.07 11.75 -24.12
N ILE A 105 2.84 11.19 -25.06
CA ILE A 105 2.53 11.20 -26.49
C ILE A 105 1.51 10.10 -26.80
N LYS A 106 1.78 8.88 -26.34
CA LYS A 106 0.88 7.73 -26.52
C LYS A 106 -0.21 7.66 -25.46
N LYS A 107 -0.19 8.56 -24.48
CA LYS A 107 -1.08 8.57 -23.32
C LYS A 107 -1.09 7.23 -22.60
N LYS A 108 0.10 6.75 -22.23
CA LYS A 108 0.29 5.48 -21.51
C LYS A 108 0.97 5.70 -20.17
N LEU A 109 0.49 5.00 -19.15
CA LEU A 109 1.15 4.86 -17.85
C LEU A 109 1.55 3.39 -17.70
N VAL A 110 2.86 3.12 -17.77
CA VAL A 110 3.42 1.77 -17.79
C VAL A 110 4.11 1.51 -16.47
N ILE A 111 3.71 0.45 -15.78
CA ILE A 111 4.35 0.04 -14.53
C ILE A 111 5.38 -1.02 -14.87
N THR A 112 6.66 -0.68 -14.74
CA THR A 112 7.79 -1.51 -15.16
C THR A 112 8.39 -2.28 -13.99
N GLU A 113 8.30 -1.75 -12.78
CA GLU A 113 8.78 -2.43 -11.57
C GLU A 113 7.84 -2.20 -10.41
N LEU A 114 7.45 -3.29 -9.73
CA LEU A 114 6.67 -3.27 -8.51
C LEU A 114 7.45 -3.99 -7.40
N PRO A 115 7.69 -3.33 -6.25
CA PRO A 115 8.41 -3.92 -5.13
C PRO A 115 7.67 -5.15 -4.59
N ASP A 116 8.43 -6.07 -4.01
CA ASP A 116 7.85 -7.21 -3.28
C ASP A 116 7.37 -6.80 -1.89
N ALA A 117 6.47 -7.61 -1.33
CA ALA A 117 5.90 -7.38 -0.02
C ALA A 117 6.95 -7.54 1.09
N ASP A 118 7.12 -6.50 1.92
CA ASP A 118 7.87 -6.51 3.17
C ASP A 118 6.91 -6.86 4.32
N ILE A 119 7.02 -8.09 4.84
CA ILE A 119 6.20 -8.57 5.96
C ILE A 119 7.02 -8.47 7.24
N ARG A 120 6.52 -7.66 8.17
CA ARG A 120 7.08 -7.52 9.51
C ARG A 120 6.16 -8.15 10.53
N ILE A 121 6.66 -9.11 11.31
CA ILE A 121 5.94 -9.77 12.40
C ILE A 121 6.63 -9.43 13.70
N THR A 122 5.94 -8.72 14.58
CA THR A 122 6.48 -8.21 15.84
C THR A 122 5.70 -8.79 17.01
N PRO A 123 6.15 -9.91 17.61
CA PRO A 123 5.57 -10.46 18.82
C PRO A 123 6.11 -9.75 20.08
N SER A 124 5.21 -9.48 21.03
CA SER A 124 5.49 -8.99 22.37
C SER A 124 4.89 -9.97 23.38
N VAL A 125 5.73 -10.52 24.25
CA VAL A 125 5.36 -11.57 25.20
C VAL A 125 5.36 -10.98 26.61
N GLU A 126 4.30 -11.26 27.35
CA GLU A 126 4.12 -10.89 28.74
C GLU A 126 3.90 -12.14 29.58
N ILE A 127 4.56 -12.23 30.74
CA ILE A 127 4.36 -13.31 31.69
C ILE A 127 3.15 -12.95 32.55
N GLN A 128 2.10 -13.76 32.47
CA GLN A 128 0.86 -13.53 33.21
C GLN A 128 0.88 -14.23 34.58
N SER A 129 1.50 -15.40 34.65
CA SER A 129 1.69 -16.11 35.93
C SER A 129 2.88 -17.06 35.87
N LEU A 130 3.45 -17.28 37.05
CA LEU A 130 4.52 -18.24 37.34
C LEU A 130 4.03 -19.15 38.46
N ASP A 131 4.08 -20.46 38.22
CA ASP A 131 3.77 -21.50 39.17
C ASP A 131 5.05 -22.28 39.43
N ASP A 132 5.66 -22.00 40.59
CA ASP A 132 6.99 -22.46 40.95
C ASP A 132 6.94 -23.43 42.13
N SER A 133 7.67 -24.55 42.01
CA SER A 133 7.72 -25.57 43.05
C SER A 133 8.93 -25.39 43.98
N PHE A 134 8.84 -25.91 45.21
CA PHE A 134 9.94 -25.83 46.17
C PHE A 134 11.22 -26.57 45.72
N PHE A 135 11.06 -27.69 45.02
CA PHE A 135 12.17 -28.61 44.68
C PHE A 135 12.82 -28.32 43.32
N ASN A 136 12.10 -27.66 42.42
CA ASN A 136 12.60 -27.22 41.11
C ASN A 136 12.18 -25.76 40.96
N ARG A 137 13.09 -24.81 41.11
CA ARG A 137 12.76 -23.38 41.03
C ARG A 137 12.89 -22.86 39.61
N ILE A 138 11.96 -22.03 39.17
CA ILE A 138 12.03 -21.33 37.88
C ILE A 138 13.22 -20.38 37.88
N SER A 139 14.15 -20.59 36.93
CA SER A 139 15.30 -19.72 36.73
C SER A 139 15.01 -18.61 35.71
N GLU A 140 15.85 -17.56 35.71
CA GLU A 140 15.81 -16.53 34.65
C GLU A 140 16.03 -17.13 33.25
N LYS A 141 16.84 -18.20 33.16
CA LYS A 141 17.08 -18.92 31.91
C LYS A 141 15.79 -19.59 31.42
N ASP A 142 14.99 -20.16 32.31
CA ASP A 142 13.72 -20.79 31.95
C ASP A 142 12.71 -19.75 31.46
N ILE A 143 12.63 -18.60 32.14
CA ILE A 143 11.81 -17.47 31.71
C ILE A 143 12.21 -17.00 30.31
N LYS A 144 13.52 -16.83 30.07
CA LYS A 144 14.04 -16.42 28.76
C LYS A 144 13.70 -17.46 27.68
N ASN A 145 13.84 -18.74 27.98
CA ASN A 145 13.53 -19.83 27.06
C ASN A 145 12.04 -19.89 26.73
N VAL A 146 11.16 -19.79 27.73
CA VAL A 146 9.69 -19.78 27.53
C VAL A 146 9.28 -18.55 26.73
N THR A 147 9.85 -17.38 27.04
CA THR A 147 9.58 -16.13 26.32
C THR A 147 10.01 -16.24 24.85
N GLN A 148 11.19 -16.80 24.58
CA GLN A 148 11.70 -16.99 23.23
C GLN A 148 10.84 -17.99 22.44
N LYS A 149 10.48 -19.13 23.04
CA LYS A 149 9.57 -20.11 22.44
C LYS A 149 8.19 -19.51 22.13
N ALA A 150 7.66 -18.68 23.02
CA ALA A 150 6.39 -18.00 22.80
C ALA A 150 6.46 -17.02 21.61
N LYS A 151 7.59 -16.30 21.45
CA LYS A 151 7.83 -15.44 20.26
C LYS A 151 7.90 -16.25 18.97
N GLU A 152 8.66 -17.35 18.97
CA GLU A 152 8.79 -18.23 17.80
C GLU A 152 7.45 -18.86 17.42
N SER A 153 6.70 -19.36 18.40
CA SER A 153 5.36 -19.91 18.18
C SER A 153 4.41 -18.86 17.60
N ALA A 154 4.51 -17.61 18.04
CA ALA A 154 3.70 -16.51 17.54
C ALA A 154 4.08 -16.08 16.12
N ILE A 155 5.35 -16.13 15.76
CA ILE A 155 5.80 -15.89 14.37
C ILE A 155 5.30 -17.01 13.45
N ASN A 156 5.40 -18.26 13.89
CA ASN A 156 5.02 -19.43 13.12
C ASN A 156 3.50 -19.58 12.93
N SER A 157 2.70 -18.99 13.82
CA SER A 157 1.22 -19.01 13.68
C SER A 157 0.70 -18.02 12.64
N VAL A 158 1.52 -17.05 12.19
CA VAL A 158 1.14 -16.08 11.17
C VAL A 158 1.25 -16.70 9.78
N ASN A 159 0.13 -16.72 9.05
CA ASN A 159 0.11 -17.17 7.66
C ASN A 159 0.69 -16.09 6.73
N GLN A 160 2.00 -16.11 6.54
CA GLN A 160 2.69 -15.14 5.67
C GLN A 160 2.22 -15.20 4.22
N ASN A 161 1.83 -16.36 3.70
CA ASN A 161 1.38 -16.48 2.30
C ASN A 161 0.03 -15.79 2.09
N GLN A 162 -0.90 -15.97 3.04
CA GLN A 162 -2.15 -15.22 3.04
C GLN A 162 -1.89 -13.71 3.14
N LEU A 163 -0.99 -13.28 4.04
CA LEU A 163 -0.62 -11.87 4.16
C LEU A 163 -0.04 -11.30 2.85
N ARG A 164 0.79 -12.05 2.12
CA ARG A 164 1.30 -11.63 0.80
C ARG A 164 0.17 -11.45 -0.20
N THR A 165 -0.75 -12.41 -0.29
CA THR A 165 -1.88 -12.37 -1.23
C THR A 165 -2.82 -11.20 -0.93
N GLU A 166 -3.27 -11.07 0.32
CA GLU A 166 -4.19 -10.01 0.73
C GLU A 166 -3.51 -8.64 0.66
N GLY A 167 -2.25 -8.54 1.09
CA GLY A 167 -1.46 -7.31 0.99
C GLY A 167 -1.30 -6.85 -0.46
N ARG A 168 -1.08 -7.77 -1.40
CA ARG A 168 -1.02 -7.45 -2.83
C ARG A 168 -2.35 -6.91 -3.33
N LYS A 169 -3.47 -7.56 -2.98
CA LYS A 169 -4.81 -7.10 -3.35
C LYS A 169 -5.06 -5.68 -2.84
N GLN A 170 -4.73 -5.42 -1.57
CA GLN A 170 -4.90 -4.10 -0.97
C GLN A 170 -3.98 -3.03 -1.58
N LEU A 171 -2.75 -3.40 -1.96
CA LEU A 171 -1.87 -2.52 -2.74
C LEU A 171 -2.55 -2.12 -4.06
N MET A 172 -3.19 -3.06 -4.76
CA MET A 172 -3.88 -2.76 -6.03
C MET A 172 -5.04 -1.80 -5.82
N GLU A 173 -5.86 -2.02 -4.80
CA GLU A 173 -6.96 -1.12 -4.45
C GLU A 173 -6.44 0.30 -4.13
N ASN A 174 -5.31 0.40 -3.43
CA ASN A 174 -4.72 1.69 -3.09
C ASN A 174 -4.12 2.40 -4.31
N LEU A 175 -3.41 1.66 -5.19
CA LEU A 175 -2.87 2.19 -6.45
C LEU A 175 -3.98 2.58 -7.44
N ASN A 176 -5.16 1.98 -7.33
CA ASN A 176 -6.31 2.33 -8.16
C ASN A 176 -6.67 3.81 -8.08
N ASN A 177 -6.41 4.49 -6.95
CA ASN A 177 -6.61 5.94 -6.85
C ASN A 177 -5.76 6.73 -7.85
N ILE A 178 -4.53 6.27 -8.13
CA ILE A 178 -3.65 6.86 -9.16
C ILE A 178 -4.16 6.50 -10.55
N PHE A 179 -4.64 5.27 -10.72
CA PHE A 179 -5.16 4.78 -12.00
C PHE A 179 -6.42 5.52 -12.43
N VAL A 180 -7.30 5.85 -11.49
CA VAL A 180 -8.47 6.70 -11.75
C VAL A 180 -8.04 8.10 -12.19
N LEU A 181 -7.02 8.69 -11.56
CA LEU A 181 -6.47 9.98 -11.99
C LEU A 181 -5.88 9.91 -13.41
N ALA A 182 -5.09 8.88 -13.71
CA ALA A 182 -4.52 8.66 -15.03
C ALA A 182 -5.62 8.52 -16.09
N LYS A 183 -6.67 7.74 -15.80
CA LYS A 183 -7.83 7.58 -16.68
C LYS A 183 -8.61 8.89 -16.89
N ALA A 184 -8.78 9.70 -15.86
CA ALA A 184 -9.41 11.01 -15.98
C ALA A 184 -8.62 11.96 -16.90
N LEU A 185 -7.31 11.75 -17.02
CA LEU A 185 -6.41 12.44 -17.97
C LEU A 185 -6.32 11.73 -19.33
N ASN A 186 -7.18 10.74 -19.60
CA ASN A 186 -7.22 9.91 -20.80
C ASN A 186 -5.96 9.03 -21.03
N TYR A 187 -5.27 8.60 -19.96
CA TYR A 187 -4.18 7.65 -20.07
C TYR A 187 -4.69 6.20 -19.96
N THR A 188 -4.11 5.31 -20.77
CA THR A 188 -4.24 3.86 -20.61
C THR A 188 -3.15 3.33 -19.67
N ILE A 189 -3.48 2.33 -18.86
CA ILE A 189 -2.55 1.76 -17.89
C ILE A 189 -2.10 0.38 -18.38
N GLU A 190 -0.79 0.16 -18.41
CA GLU A 190 -0.19 -1.11 -18.82
C GLU A 190 0.69 -1.66 -17.68
N ASP A 191 0.59 -2.97 -17.46
CA ASP A 191 1.42 -3.69 -16.48
C ASP A 191 2.44 -4.56 -17.20
N GLU A 192 3.73 -4.21 -17.07
CA GLU A 192 4.83 -5.04 -17.57
C GLU A 192 5.40 -5.96 -16.49
N THR A 193 5.04 -5.74 -15.23
CA THR A 193 5.53 -6.56 -14.12
C THR A 193 4.90 -7.96 -14.11
N GLY A 194 3.74 -8.11 -14.77
CA GLY A 194 2.88 -9.29 -14.64
C GLY A 194 2.37 -9.49 -13.21
N LYS A 195 2.57 -8.49 -12.34
CA LYS A 195 2.25 -8.58 -10.92
C LYS A 195 0.91 -7.94 -10.56
N LEU A 196 0.31 -7.14 -11.43
CA LEU A 196 -0.91 -6.40 -11.15
C LEU A 196 -2.17 -7.18 -11.55
N GLY A 197 -2.03 -8.34 -12.19
CA GLY A 197 -3.16 -9.13 -12.68
C GLY A 197 -3.95 -8.38 -13.75
N VAL A 198 -5.19 -8.81 -14.03
CA VAL A 198 -6.09 -8.01 -14.86
C VAL A 198 -6.45 -6.78 -14.03
N LEU A 199 -6.00 -5.60 -14.46
CA LEU A 199 -6.46 -4.32 -13.92
C LEU A 199 -7.97 -4.25 -14.17
N GLY A 200 -8.74 -4.73 -13.19
CA GLY A 200 -10.19 -4.72 -13.23
C GLY A 200 -10.68 -3.28 -13.22
N LEU A 201 -10.91 -2.77 -14.41
CA LEU A 201 -11.54 -1.48 -14.65
C LEU A 201 -12.57 -1.63 -15.77
#